data_AF-A0A1Q8ZCF2-F1
#
_entry.id   AF-A0A1Q8ZCF2-F1
#
_cell.length_a   1.000
_cell.length_b   1.000
_cell.length_c   1.000
_cell.angle_alpha   90.00
_cell.angle_beta   90.00
_cell.angle_gamma   90.00
#
_symmetry.space_group_name_H-M   'P 1'
#
loop_
_entity.id
_entity.type
_entity.pdbx_description
1 polymer ?
#
loop_
_entity_poly.entity_id
_entity_poly.type
_entity_poly.pdbx_seq_one_letter_code
_entity_poly.pdbx_strand_id
1 'polypeptide(L)'
;MNRNLLGFAGCLIMVATITSLLILGRTDRPLSTIPASHPVPPIPTAILSCLPALEHQELKAVLPSGDTTYYAIGGDRSHTYDLVLIALNRGRCYVLRPANQRLPVTFLNAFVSQELAQQLWLQIYRRTMHQLGGRSAFQQRLDRTATQLPAGKRGYLAPEQGWALQQLGISIPDRLHIITATDYLSIQENPK
;
A
#
# COMPACT_ATOMS: atom_id res chain seq x y z
N MET A 1 18.60 37.43 -55.12
CA MET A 1 18.12 37.25 -53.73
C MET A 1 16.73 37.83 -53.60
N ASN A 2 15.76 37.01 -53.16
CA ASN A 2 14.42 37.32 -52.60
C ASN A 2 13.43 38.16 -53.45
N ARG A 3 12.12 37.91 -53.49
CA ARG A 3 11.22 36.92 -52.85
C ARG A 3 9.85 36.99 -53.56
N ASN A 4 9.17 35.85 -53.66
CA ASN A 4 7.74 35.57 -53.49
C ASN A 4 6.65 36.50 -54.11
N LEU A 5 5.71 35.89 -54.86
CA LEU A 5 4.33 35.58 -54.40
C LEU A 5 3.51 35.06 -55.60
N LEU A 6 3.13 33.78 -55.56
CA LEU A 6 2.12 33.19 -56.45
C LEU A 6 1.04 32.58 -55.54
N GLY A 7 -0.13 33.19 -55.58
CA GLY A 7 -1.37 32.59 -55.10
C GLY A 7 -2.05 31.91 -56.28
N PHE A 8 -2.47 30.67 -56.09
CA PHE A 8 -3.47 30.02 -56.94
C PHE A 8 -4.42 29.23 -56.07
N ALA A 9 -5.68 29.63 -56.13
CA ALA A 9 -6.83 28.86 -55.72
C ALA A 9 -7.23 27.90 -56.86
N GLY A 10 -7.74 26.72 -56.53
CA GLY A 10 -8.51 25.93 -57.49
C GLY A 10 -8.57 24.42 -57.25
N CYS A 11 -9.61 23.98 -56.54
CA CYS A 11 -10.52 22.89 -56.89
C CYS A 11 -10.00 21.44 -57.07
N LEU A 12 -10.47 20.49 -56.23
CA LEU A 12 -11.36 19.37 -56.64
C LEU A 12 -11.61 18.36 -55.47
N ILE A 13 -12.91 18.20 -55.15
CA ILE A 13 -13.70 16.96 -54.97
C ILE A 13 -13.15 15.75 -54.17
N MET A 14 -13.95 15.38 -53.17
CA MET A 14 -14.06 14.14 -52.36
C MET A 14 -13.39 12.85 -52.87
N VAL A 15 -12.72 12.12 -51.97
CA VAL A 15 -12.90 10.67 -51.74
C VAL A 15 -12.59 10.33 -50.26
N ALA A 16 -13.47 9.55 -49.64
CA ALA A 16 -13.35 9.02 -48.30
C ALA A 16 -12.36 7.85 -48.21
N THR A 17 -11.48 7.83 -47.20
CA THR A 17 -10.91 6.58 -46.67
C THR A 17 -10.58 6.70 -45.18
N ILE A 18 -11.14 5.74 -44.46
CA ILE A 18 -10.94 5.33 -43.07
C ILE A 18 -9.47 5.35 -42.66
N THR A 19 -9.15 5.97 -41.52
CA THR A 19 -8.00 5.56 -40.70
C THR A 19 -8.37 5.64 -39.24
N SER A 20 -8.82 4.48 -38.74
CA SER A 20 -8.93 4.18 -37.32
C SER A 20 -7.53 4.03 -36.69
N LEU A 21 -7.51 4.12 -35.36
CA LEU A 21 -6.46 3.67 -34.42
C LEU A 21 -5.21 4.55 -34.25
N LEU A 22 -5.17 5.30 -33.16
CA LEU A 22 -4.34 4.99 -31.97
C LEU A 22 -4.48 6.15 -30.95
N ILE A 23 -5.63 6.22 -30.27
CA ILE A 23 -5.66 6.87 -28.95
C ILE A 23 -5.25 5.76 -27.98
N LEU A 24 -3.98 5.78 -27.58
CA LEU A 24 -3.46 4.99 -26.47
C LEU A 24 -4.38 5.20 -25.27
N GLY A 25 -5.11 4.14 -24.92
CA GLY A 25 -5.96 4.10 -23.75
C GLY A 25 -5.11 4.36 -22.51
N ARG A 26 -5.27 5.57 -21.97
CA ARG A 26 -4.96 5.85 -20.58
C ARG A 26 -5.99 5.08 -19.75
N THR A 27 -5.66 3.85 -19.37
CA THR A 27 -6.43 3.16 -18.33
C THR A 27 -6.07 3.81 -17.01
N ASP A 28 -6.70 4.95 -16.73
CA ASP A 28 -6.90 5.39 -15.35
C ASP A 28 -7.79 4.34 -14.70
N ARG A 29 -7.18 3.25 -14.24
CA ARG A 29 -7.86 2.34 -13.32
C ARG A 29 -8.16 3.18 -12.08
N PRO A 30 -9.43 3.43 -11.75
CA PRO A 30 -9.73 4.02 -10.46
C PRO A 30 -9.12 3.10 -9.40
N LEU A 31 -8.34 3.69 -8.48
CA LEU A 31 -7.97 3.06 -7.23
C LEU A 31 -9.24 2.43 -6.66
N SER A 32 -9.29 1.10 -6.63
CA SER A 32 -10.45 0.36 -6.14
C SER A 32 -10.71 0.78 -4.70
N THR A 33 -11.63 1.73 -4.53
CA THR A 33 -12.13 2.18 -3.23
C THR A 33 -13.07 1.11 -2.74
N ILE A 34 -12.60 0.29 -1.80
CA ILE A 34 -13.43 -0.67 -1.08
C ILE A 34 -14.54 0.14 -0.36
N PRO A 35 -15.83 -0.08 -0.65
CA PRO A 35 -16.95 0.59 0.01
C PRO A 35 -16.97 0.30 1.52
N ALA A 36 -17.40 1.30 2.30
CA ALA A 36 -17.31 1.37 3.76
C ALA A 36 -18.14 0.34 4.56
N SER A 37 -18.87 -0.57 3.90
CA SER A 37 -19.82 -1.50 4.54
C SER A 37 -19.65 -2.96 4.09
N HIS A 38 -18.53 -3.33 3.48
CA HIS A 38 -18.34 -4.69 3.00
C HIS A 38 -17.80 -5.65 4.06
N PRO A 39 -18.35 -6.88 4.14
CA PRO A 39 -17.76 -7.96 4.93
C PRO A 39 -16.29 -8.11 4.55
N VAL A 40 -15.44 -8.45 5.53
CA VAL A 40 -14.01 -8.71 5.29
C VAL A 40 -13.92 -9.76 4.17
N PRO A 41 -13.38 -9.41 2.99
CA PRO A 41 -13.27 -10.39 1.91
C PRO A 41 -12.44 -11.58 2.39
N PRO A 42 -12.87 -12.81 2.07
CA PRO A 42 -12.14 -14.01 2.47
C PRO A 42 -10.74 -14.02 1.86
N ILE A 43 -9.82 -14.72 2.51
CA ILE A 43 -8.48 -14.90 1.96
C ILE A 43 -8.57 -15.74 0.67
N PRO A 44 -8.01 -15.29 -0.46
CA PRO A 44 -8.14 -15.99 -1.73
C PRO A 44 -7.55 -17.41 -1.68
N THR A 45 -8.26 -18.36 -2.30
CA THR A 45 -7.82 -19.76 -2.36
C THR A 45 -6.45 -19.94 -3.02
N ALA A 46 -6.10 -19.07 -3.97
CA ALA A 46 -4.85 -19.07 -4.71
C ALA A 46 -3.59 -18.87 -3.85
N ILE A 47 -3.72 -18.37 -2.61
CA ILE A 47 -2.58 -18.15 -1.71
C ILE A 47 -2.60 -19.05 -0.47
N LEU A 48 -3.59 -19.94 -0.32
CA LEU A 48 -3.75 -20.79 0.88
C LEU A 48 -2.51 -21.63 1.15
N SER A 49 -1.84 -22.13 0.11
CA SER A 49 -0.62 -22.95 0.25
C SER A 49 0.58 -22.19 0.81
N CYS A 50 0.55 -20.85 0.79
CA CYS A 50 1.60 -19.99 1.35
C CYS A 50 1.20 -19.33 2.66
N LEU A 51 -0.03 -19.55 3.13
CA LEU A 51 -0.46 -18.91 4.35
C LEU A 51 0.35 -19.47 5.52
N PRO A 52 0.91 -18.59 6.37
CA PRO A 52 1.51 -19.02 7.61
C PRO A 52 0.46 -19.65 8.54
N ALA A 53 0.90 -20.47 9.49
CA ALA A 53 0.05 -20.93 10.59
C ALA A 53 -0.13 -19.79 11.61
N LEU A 54 -1.04 -18.86 11.30
CA LEU A 54 -1.48 -17.78 12.17
C LEU A 54 -2.90 -18.06 12.69
N GLU A 55 -3.20 -17.56 13.89
CA GLU A 55 -4.56 -17.50 14.44
C GLU A 55 -5.27 -16.24 13.92
N HIS A 56 -6.60 -16.27 13.85
CA HIS A 56 -7.44 -15.12 13.44
C HIS A 56 -6.98 -14.41 12.15
N GLN A 57 -6.61 -15.20 11.13
CA GLN A 57 -6.09 -14.65 9.88
C GLN A 57 -7.11 -13.77 9.17
N GLU A 58 -6.66 -12.60 8.74
CA GLU A 58 -7.46 -11.66 7.97
C GLU A 58 -6.68 -11.06 6.80
N LEU A 59 -7.35 -10.92 5.67
CA LEU A 59 -6.81 -10.17 4.56
C LEU A 59 -6.79 -8.68 4.94
N LYS A 60 -5.63 -8.03 4.87
CA LYS A 60 -5.47 -6.59 5.17
C LYS A 60 -5.37 -5.72 3.92
N ALA A 61 -4.67 -6.18 2.89
CA ALA A 61 -4.55 -5.46 1.61
C ALA A 61 -4.37 -6.41 0.42
N VAL A 62 -4.79 -5.95 -0.77
CA VAL A 62 -4.58 -6.61 -2.06
C VAL A 62 -4.14 -5.56 -3.07
N LEU A 63 -2.93 -5.71 -3.63
CA LEU A 63 -2.37 -4.74 -4.56
C LEU A 63 -1.84 -5.44 -5.82
N PRO A 64 -2.57 -5.36 -6.95
CA PRO A 64 -2.05 -5.78 -8.25
C PRO A 64 -0.95 -4.83 -8.74
N SER A 65 0.15 -5.36 -9.28
CA SER A 65 1.23 -4.62 -9.93
C SER A 65 1.88 -5.48 -11.02
N GLY A 66 1.64 -5.11 -12.28
CA GLY A 66 2.02 -5.94 -13.42
C GLY A 66 1.42 -7.35 -13.36
N ASP A 67 2.26 -8.37 -13.53
CA ASP A 67 1.91 -9.80 -13.44
C ASP A 67 1.82 -10.33 -12.00
N THR A 68 2.09 -9.49 -11.00
CA THR A 68 2.16 -9.88 -9.58
C THR A 68 0.99 -9.27 -8.81
N THR A 69 0.35 -10.06 -7.96
CA THR A 69 -0.57 -9.54 -6.93
C THR A 69 0.06 -9.70 -5.56
N TYR A 70 0.13 -8.60 -4.80
CA TYR A 70 0.62 -8.59 -3.43
C TYR A 70 -0.55 -8.67 -2.45
N TYR A 71 -0.41 -9.51 -1.43
CA TYR A 71 -1.39 -9.71 -0.36
C TYR A 71 -0.72 -9.44 0.97
N ALA A 72 -1.32 -8.57 1.77
CA ALA A 72 -0.94 -8.38 3.18
C ALA A 72 -1.94 -9.13 4.06
N ILE A 73 -1.47 -10.07 4.88
CA ILE A 73 -2.28 -10.91 5.76
C ILE A 73 -1.93 -10.58 7.21
N GLY A 74 -2.93 -10.14 7.97
CA GLY A 74 -2.83 -9.96 9.41
C GLY A 74 -3.19 -11.24 10.15
N GLY A 75 -2.60 -11.48 11.31
CA GLY A 75 -3.03 -12.56 12.20
C GLY A 75 -2.24 -12.58 13.49
N ASP A 76 -2.71 -13.36 14.45
CA ASP A 76 -2.08 -13.52 15.74
C ASP A 76 -1.10 -14.69 15.74
N ARG A 77 0.05 -14.47 16.36
CA ARG A 77 1.04 -15.51 16.67
C ARG A 77 1.48 -15.34 18.11
N SER A 78 1.25 -16.35 18.94
CA SER A 78 1.72 -16.34 20.35
C SER A 78 1.35 -15.04 21.08
N HIS A 79 0.11 -14.59 20.91
CA HIS A 79 -0.45 -13.34 21.46
C HIS A 79 0.13 -12.03 20.90
N THR A 80 0.88 -12.08 19.81
CA THR A 80 1.36 -10.90 19.08
C THR A 80 0.78 -10.84 17.68
N TYR A 81 0.31 -9.67 17.28
CA TYR A 81 -0.18 -9.43 15.93
C TYR A 81 1.00 -9.35 14.94
N ASP A 82 0.89 -10.03 13.80
CA ASP A 82 1.88 -10.01 12.73
C ASP A 82 1.23 -9.72 11.36
N LEU A 83 2.04 -9.21 10.42
CA LEU A 83 1.63 -8.80 9.07
C LEU A 83 2.45 -9.50 7.98
N VAL A 84 1.98 -10.60 7.44
CA VAL A 84 2.67 -11.34 6.37
C VAL A 84 2.45 -10.70 5.01
N LEU A 85 3.52 -10.60 4.22
CA LEU A 85 3.45 -10.15 2.83
C LEU A 85 3.65 -11.34 1.89
N ILE A 86 2.68 -11.59 1.03
CA ILE A 86 2.69 -12.65 0.03
C ILE A 86 2.62 -12.04 -1.37
N ALA A 87 3.38 -12.60 -2.32
CA ALA A 87 3.27 -12.28 -3.73
C ALA A 87 2.77 -13.49 -4.52
N LEU A 88 1.78 -13.29 -5.37
CA LEU A 88 1.28 -14.27 -6.34
C LEU A 88 1.67 -13.80 -7.74
N ASN A 89 2.54 -14.54 -8.42
CA ASN A 89 2.97 -14.26 -9.79
C ASN A 89 2.74 -15.52 -10.64
N ARG A 90 1.91 -15.40 -11.68
CA ARG A 90 1.60 -16.50 -12.62
C ARG A 90 1.23 -17.81 -11.93
N GLY A 91 0.38 -17.74 -10.90
CA GLY A 91 -0.10 -18.88 -10.11
C GLY A 91 0.92 -19.46 -9.11
N ARG A 92 2.15 -18.94 -9.08
CA ARG A 92 3.16 -19.30 -8.07
C ARG A 92 3.12 -18.28 -6.95
N CYS A 93 3.19 -18.77 -5.73
CA CYS A 93 3.00 -17.98 -4.54
C CYS A 93 4.28 -17.97 -3.70
N TYR A 94 4.63 -16.79 -3.18
CA TYR A 94 5.89 -16.50 -2.51
C TYR A 94 5.62 -15.71 -1.22
N VAL A 95 6.13 -16.19 -0.09
CA VAL A 95 6.12 -15.44 1.17
C VAL A 95 7.32 -14.49 1.16
N LEU A 96 7.07 -13.19 1.01
CA LEU A 96 8.11 -12.16 1.00
C LEU A 96 8.51 -11.76 2.41
N ARG A 97 7.51 -11.45 3.26
CA ARG A 97 7.72 -11.16 4.69
C ARG A 97 7.03 -12.23 5.53
N PRO A 98 7.77 -13.14 6.21
CA PRO A 98 7.21 -14.16 7.08
C PRO A 98 6.75 -13.61 8.45
N ALA A 99 5.87 -14.35 9.13
CA ALA A 99 5.33 -14.03 10.46
C ALA A 99 6.33 -14.24 11.64
N ASN A 100 7.63 -14.21 11.39
CA ASN A 100 8.66 -14.47 12.42
C ASN A 100 9.69 -13.35 12.51
N GLN A 101 9.52 -12.26 11.77
CA GLN A 101 10.38 -11.11 11.89
C GLN A 101 9.97 -10.29 13.11
N ARG A 102 10.68 -10.52 14.22
CA ARG A 102 10.61 -9.75 15.47
C ARG A 102 11.19 -8.35 15.31
N LEU A 103 10.69 -7.59 14.34
CA LEU A 103 10.92 -6.17 14.27
C LEU A 103 9.68 -5.48 14.83
N PRO A 104 9.79 -4.70 15.93
CA PRO A 104 8.67 -3.93 16.48
C PRO A 104 8.09 -2.93 15.47
N VAL A 105 8.83 -2.59 14.41
CA VAL A 105 8.38 -1.77 13.28
C VAL A 105 8.40 -2.60 12.01
N THR A 106 7.28 -2.65 11.32
CA THR A 106 7.15 -3.36 10.04
C THR A 106 7.51 -2.45 8.86
N PHE A 107 8.69 -2.69 8.29
CA PHE A 107 9.21 -2.07 7.06
C PHE A 107 8.88 -2.94 5.85
N LEU A 108 7.81 -2.63 5.13
CA LEU A 108 7.45 -3.36 3.90
C LEU A 108 8.38 -2.98 2.74
N ASN A 109 8.97 -1.79 2.77
CA ASN A 109 9.95 -1.36 1.77
C ASN A 109 11.27 -2.17 1.79
N ALA A 110 11.48 -3.04 2.79
CA ALA A 110 12.56 -4.02 2.78
C ALA A 110 12.30 -5.20 1.82
N PHE A 111 11.06 -5.36 1.33
CA PHE A 111 10.63 -6.51 0.52
C PHE A 111 10.07 -6.13 -0.85
N VAL A 112 9.56 -4.90 -0.98
CA VAL A 112 8.98 -4.35 -2.21
C VAL A 112 9.43 -2.91 -2.39
N SER A 113 9.15 -2.32 -3.57
CA SER A 113 9.46 -0.91 -3.79
C SER A 113 8.75 -0.01 -2.78
N GLN A 114 9.33 1.17 -2.51
CA GLN A 114 8.75 2.16 -1.60
C GLN A 114 7.30 2.53 -1.97
N GLU A 115 7.03 2.69 -3.27
CA GLU A 115 5.68 2.99 -3.77
C GLU A 115 4.69 1.86 -3.45
N LEU A 116 5.06 0.60 -3.68
CA LEU A 116 4.21 -0.54 -3.35
C LEU A 116 3.98 -0.64 -1.84
N ALA A 117 5.03 -0.43 -1.03
CA ALA A 117 4.93 -0.42 0.42
C ALA A 117 3.95 0.65 0.93
N GLN A 118 4.03 1.87 0.37
CA GLN A 118 3.13 2.99 0.65
C GLN A 118 1.66 2.65 0.32
N GLN A 119 1.42 2.11 -0.88
CA GLN A 119 0.07 1.73 -1.31
C GLN A 119 -0.52 0.59 -0.48
N LEU A 120 0.31 -0.39 -0.09
CA LEU A 120 -0.10 -1.47 0.82
C LEU A 120 -0.54 -0.90 2.17
N TRP A 121 0.28 -0.06 2.82
CA TRP A 121 -0.10 0.55 4.10
C TRP A 121 -1.33 1.45 4.01
N LEU A 122 -1.51 2.16 2.90
CA LEU A 122 -2.71 2.95 2.67
C LEU A 122 -3.97 2.06 2.66
N GLN A 123 -3.93 0.90 1.98
CA GLN A 123 -5.04 -0.04 2.01
C GLN A 123 -5.26 -0.66 3.40
N ILE A 124 -4.17 -1.04 4.08
CA ILE A 124 -4.22 -1.59 5.45
C ILE A 124 -4.93 -0.60 6.37
N TYR A 125 -4.49 0.66 6.40
CA TYR A 125 -5.07 1.67 7.29
C TYR A 125 -6.48 2.09 6.89
N ARG A 126 -6.82 2.15 5.59
CA ARG A 126 -8.22 2.32 5.18
C ARG A 126 -9.11 1.22 5.75
N ARG A 127 -8.67 -0.03 5.62
CA ARG A 127 -9.42 -1.18 6.16
C ARG A 127 -9.54 -1.10 7.68
N THR A 128 -8.45 -0.87 8.40
CA THR A 128 -8.47 -0.72 9.86
C THR A 128 -9.38 0.44 10.29
N MET A 129 -9.35 1.56 9.57
CA MET A 129 -10.22 2.70 9.82
C MET A 129 -11.69 2.32 9.65
N HIS A 130 -12.06 1.58 8.60
CA HIS A 130 -13.41 1.06 8.45
C HIS A 130 -13.81 0.11 9.59
N GLN A 131 -12.92 -0.83 9.96
CA GLN A 131 -13.16 -1.78 11.06
C GLN A 131 -13.38 -1.07 12.41
N LEU A 132 -12.74 0.07 12.64
CA LEU A 132 -12.87 0.86 13.87
C LEU A 132 -14.07 1.82 13.86
N GLY A 133 -14.80 1.95 12.74
CA GLY A 133 -15.93 2.89 12.63
C GLY A 133 -15.54 4.29 12.14
N GLY A 134 -14.41 4.43 11.45
CA GLY A 134 -14.03 5.63 10.72
C GLY A 134 -12.81 6.37 11.27
N ARG A 135 -12.52 7.54 10.66
CA ARG A 135 -11.28 8.31 10.89
C ARG A 135 -11.07 8.71 12.35
N SER A 136 -12.14 9.14 13.04
CA SER A 136 -12.06 9.59 14.44
C SER A 136 -11.67 8.44 15.38
N ALA A 137 -12.31 7.27 15.24
CA ALA A 137 -11.99 6.09 16.04
C ALA A 137 -10.56 5.57 15.76
N PHE A 138 -10.12 5.65 14.50
CA PHE A 138 -8.74 5.34 14.14
C PHE A 138 -7.74 6.31 14.80
N GLN A 139 -7.99 7.62 14.73
CA GLN A 139 -7.16 8.64 15.40
C GLN A 139 -7.08 8.38 16.91
N GLN A 140 -8.22 8.17 17.57
CA GLN A 140 -8.26 7.87 19.01
C GLN A 140 -7.49 6.60 19.38
N ARG A 141 -7.53 5.57 18.52
CA ARG A 141 -6.75 4.35 18.71
C ARG A 141 -5.25 4.64 18.61
N LEU A 142 -4.83 5.42 17.61
CA LEU A 142 -3.43 5.80 17.42
C LEU A 142 -2.91 6.65 18.59
N ASP A 143 -3.70 7.62 19.03
CA ASP A 143 -3.38 8.48 20.19
C ASP A 143 -3.23 7.63 21.46
N ARG A 144 -4.14 6.67 21.69
CA ARG A 144 -4.05 5.73 22.82
C ARG A 144 -2.79 4.87 22.76
N THR A 145 -2.41 4.38 21.58
CA THR A 145 -1.16 3.64 21.42
C THR A 145 0.05 4.51 21.78
N ALA A 146 0.05 5.79 21.40
CA ALA A 146 1.12 6.71 21.74
C ALA A 146 1.20 7.03 23.25
N THR A 147 0.05 7.15 23.93
CA THR A 147 0.03 7.41 25.38
C THR A 147 0.41 6.20 26.23
N GLN A 148 0.15 4.99 25.74
CA GLN A 148 0.51 3.73 26.41
C GLN A 148 2.02 3.40 26.35
N LEU A 149 2.81 4.16 25.60
CA LEU A 149 4.26 4.01 25.59
C LEU A 149 4.86 4.32 26.98
N PRO A 150 5.80 3.51 27.49
CA PRO A 150 6.46 3.77 28.77
C PRO A 150 7.09 5.18 28.83
N ALA A 151 7.17 5.77 30.02
CA ALA A 151 7.74 7.12 30.19
C ALA A 151 9.15 7.23 29.57
N GLY A 152 9.40 8.31 28.84
CA GLY A 152 10.67 8.54 28.14
C GLY A 152 10.90 7.68 26.90
N LYS A 153 10.03 6.72 26.58
CA LYS A 153 10.13 5.90 25.36
C LYS A 153 9.36 6.52 24.19
N ARG A 154 9.86 6.23 22.99
CA ARG A 154 9.31 6.62 21.69
C ARG A 154 8.77 5.40 20.97
N GLY A 155 7.65 5.57 20.29
CA GLY A 155 7.15 4.61 19.30
C GLY A 155 7.67 5.00 17.92
N TYR A 156 7.69 4.02 17.02
CA TYR A 156 8.27 4.19 15.70
C TYR A 156 7.32 3.70 14.62
N LEU A 157 7.31 4.42 13.49
CA LEU A 157 6.56 4.11 12.28
C LEU A 157 7.53 4.02 11.11
N ALA A 158 7.31 3.07 10.20
CA ALA A 158 8.05 3.03 8.94
C ALA A 158 7.68 4.24 8.06
N PRO A 159 8.53 4.67 7.11
CA PRO A 159 8.24 5.83 6.26
C PRO A 159 6.96 5.66 5.43
N GLU A 160 6.71 4.46 4.93
CA GLU A 160 5.48 4.11 4.20
C GLU A 160 4.22 4.16 5.08
N GLN A 161 4.34 3.88 6.38
CA GLN A 161 3.24 4.04 7.33
C GLN A 161 2.95 5.52 7.56
N GLY A 162 3.99 6.32 7.82
CA GLY A 162 3.85 7.77 8.00
C GLY A 162 3.21 8.43 6.79
N TRP A 163 3.65 8.07 5.58
CA TRP A 163 3.03 8.53 4.33
C TRP A 163 1.56 8.13 4.24
N ALA A 164 1.21 6.87 4.54
CA ALA A 164 -0.17 6.41 4.48
C ALA A 164 -1.10 7.14 5.47
N LEU A 165 -0.62 7.44 6.68
CA LEU A 165 -1.37 8.23 7.67
C LEU A 165 -1.64 9.65 7.16
N GLN A 166 -0.63 10.29 6.56
CA GLN A 166 -0.77 11.63 5.97
C GLN A 166 -1.81 11.65 4.84
N GLN A 167 -1.78 10.65 3.94
CA GLN A 167 -2.78 10.52 2.86
C GLN A 167 -4.21 10.34 3.38
N LEU A 168 -4.37 9.84 4.61
CA LEU A 168 -5.68 9.64 5.25
C LEU A 168 -6.11 10.81 6.14
N GLY A 169 -5.32 11.89 6.20
CA GLY A 169 -5.59 13.02 7.10
C GLY A 169 -5.56 12.62 8.57
N ILE A 170 -4.72 11.65 8.93
CA ILE A 170 -4.46 11.24 10.31
C ILE A 170 -3.23 11.98 10.81
N SER A 171 -3.34 12.62 11.96
CA SER A 171 -2.21 13.28 12.61
C SER A 171 -1.39 12.23 13.35
N ILE A 172 -0.07 12.29 13.18
CA ILE A 172 0.86 11.41 13.89
C ILE A 172 1.11 12.01 15.28
N PRO A 173 0.82 11.30 16.38
CA PRO A 173 1.08 11.79 17.74
C PRO A 173 2.58 12.04 17.98
N ASP A 174 2.91 13.05 18.78
CA ASP A 174 4.30 13.47 19.03
C ASP A 174 5.25 12.38 19.56
N ARG A 175 4.70 11.36 20.23
CA ARG A 175 5.47 10.23 20.76
C ARG A 175 5.73 9.12 19.73
N LEU A 176 5.17 9.24 18.53
CA LEU A 176 5.42 8.35 17.40
C LEU A 176 6.29 9.07 16.38
N HIS A 177 7.40 8.44 15.99
CA HIS A 177 8.35 9.01 15.05
C HIS A 177 8.50 8.15 13.81
N ILE A 178 8.56 8.79 12.65
CA ILE A 178 8.95 8.12 11.41
C ILE A 178 10.46 7.85 11.48
N ILE A 179 10.86 6.62 11.21
CA ILE A 179 12.27 6.19 11.23
C ILE A 179 12.57 5.33 10.01
N THR A 180 13.82 5.35 9.52
CA THR A 180 14.23 4.44 8.45
C THR A 180 14.64 3.07 9.01
N ALA A 181 14.68 2.04 8.16
CA ALA A 181 15.13 0.71 8.58
C ALA A 181 16.57 0.74 9.11
N THR A 182 17.46 1.49 8.45
CA THR A 182 18.86 1.66 8.85
C THR A 182 18.97 2.28 10.24
N ASP A 183 18.30 3.40 10.47
CA ASP A 183 18.34 4.09 11.77
C ASP A 183 17.73 3.23 12.88
N TYR A 184 16.67 2.48 12.54
CA TYR A 184 16.01 1.60 13.50
C TYR A 184 16.95 0.49 14.00
N LEU A 185 17.70 -0.14 13.10
CA LEU A 185 18.68 -1.16 13.45
C LEU A 185 19.79 -0.58 14.32
N SER A 186 20.29 0.62 14.00
CA SER A 186 21.31 1.29 14.81
C SER A 186 20.85 1.57 16.26
N ILE A 187 19.56 1.86 16.47
CA ILE A 187 18.99 2.03 17.82
C ILE A 187 18.90 0.69 18.57
N GLN A 188 18.59 -0.41 17.88
CA GLN A 188 18.51 -1.74 18.50
C GLN A 188 19.88 -2.26 18.94
N GLU A 189 20.93 -1.96 18.18
CA GLU A 189 22.29 -2.40 18.48
C GLU A 189 22.94 -1.61 19.62
N ASN A 190 22.50 -0.36 19.87
CA ASN A 190 22.99 0.49 20.96
C ASN A 190 21.83 1.16 21.71
N PRO A 191 21.12 0.41 22.58
CA PRO A 191 20.04 0.99 23.39
C PRO A 191 20.63 1.96 24.41
N LYS A 192 20.38 3.27 24.22
CA LYS A 192 20.68 4.31 25.20
C LYS A 192 19.71 4.28 26.39
#